data_AF-A0A926KWZ5-F1
#
_entry.id   AF-A0A926KWZ5-F1
#
_cell.length_a   1.000
_cell.length_b   1.000
_cell.length_c   1.000
_cell.angle_alpha   90.00
_cell.angle_beta   90.00
_cell.angle_gamma   90.00
#
_symmetry.space_group_name_H-M   'P 1'
#
loop_
_entity.id
_entity.type
_entity.pdbx_description
1 polymer ?
#
loop_
_entity_poly.entity_id
_entity_poly.type
_entity_poly.pdbx_seq_one_letter_code
_entity_poly.pdbx_strand_id
1 'polypeptide(L)'
;MAMYYDANWTIKPMGQEQREQFGVVMPPRMGEGPLRNIVQVYGYCISAQCQDVQLAWAFLQELASPHTESGREWAKHNLAASRTVAEISGQQSDPLYSPFLKSLEDARQGAFDVSSLKLWRFWNNDVFQEWIFRESRINVEERLRRIAREYNDTP
;
A
#
# COMPACT_ATOMS: atom_id res chain seq x y z
N MET A 1 -3.46 23.06 2.85
CA MET A 1 -3.28 21.83 3.64
C MET A 1 -1.81 21.73 3.99
N ALA A 2 -1.41 21.64 5.26
CA ALA A 2 0.02 21.60 5.62
C ALA A 2 0.60 20.17 5.56
N MET A 3 -0.23 19.14 5.78
CA MET A 3 0.13 17.72 5.71
C MET A 3 -1.11 16.91 5.31
N TYR A 4 -0.91 15.76 4.66
CA TYR A 4 -1.97 14.77 4.37
C TYR A 4 -1.39 13.36 4.42
N TYR A 5 -2.24 12.35 4.59
CA TYR A 5 -1.85 10.94 4.62
C TYR A 5 -2.29 10.27 3.32
N ASP A 6 -1.33 9.65 2.63
CA ASP A 6 -1.56 8.95 1.35
C ASP A 6 -0.48 7.88 1.16
N ALA A 7 -0.58 7.09 0.10
CA ALA A 7 0.39 6.07 -0.23
C ALA A 7 1.43 6.54 -1.27
N ASN A 8 2.41 5.68 -1.52
CA ASN A 8 3.55 5.97 -2.38
C ASN A 8 3.17 6.31 -3.84
N TRP A 9 1.98 5.92 -4.32
CA TRP A 9 1.52 6.24 -5.69
C TRP A 9 1.35 7.74 -5.95
N THR A 10 1.35 8.56 -4.88
CA THR A 10 1.37 10.02 -4.98
C THR A 10 2.73 10.56 -5.40
N ILE A 11 3.80 9.79 -5.16
CA ILE A 11 5.16 10.10 -5.60
C ILE A 11 5.27 9.74 -7.09
N LYS A 12 4.57 10.50 -7.93
CA LYS A 12 4.67 10.41 -9.39
C LYS A 12 6.03 10.96 -9.85
N PRO A 13 6.51 10.62 -11.06
CA PRO A 13 7.60 11.36 -11.67
C PRO A 13 7.30 12.86 -11.64
N MET A 14 8.19 13.63 -11.04
CA MET A 14 7.98 15.04 -10.74
C MET A 14 9.29 15.81 -10.92
N GLY A 15 9.17 17.07 -11.35
CA GLY A 15 10.33 17.94 -11.55
C GLY A 15 11.03 18.29 -10.24
N GLN A 16 12.29 18.71 -10.31
CA GLN A 16 13.08 19.06 -9.12
C GLN A 16 12.38 20.12 -8.24
N GLU A 17 11.84 21.17 -8.85
CA GLU A 17 11.14 22.25 -8.14
C GLU A 17 9.95 21.73 -7.32
N GLN A 18 9.22 20.73 -7.82
CA GLN A 18 8.11 20.10 -7.09
C GLN A 18 8.61 19.25 -5.93
N ARG A 19 9.74 18.54 -6.12
CA ARG A 19 10.35 17.69 -5.10
C ARG A 19 10.86 18.49 -3.90
N GLU A 20 11.31 19.73 -4.13
CA GLU A 20 11.80 20.61 -3.07
C GLU A 20 10.67 21.19 -2.19
N GLN A 21 9.41 21.11 -2.64
CA GLN A 21 8.26 21.72 -1.95
C GLN A 21 7.60 20.82 -0.90
N PHE A 22 7.91 19.52 -0.85
CA PHE A 22 7.31 18.63 0.13
C PHE A 22 8.25 17.52 0.58
N GLY A 23 8.03 17.06 1.80
CA GLY A 23 8.73 15.92 2.39
C GLY A 23 7.78 14.74 2.60
N VAL A 24 8.35 13.54 2.59
CA VAL A 24 7.67 12.32 3.02
C VAL A 24 8.26 11.90 4.35
N VAL A 25 7.39 11.59 5.31
CA VAL A 25 7.78 11.08 6.62
C VAL A 25 6.94 9.87 6.98
N MET A 26 7.45 9.07 7.92
CA MET A 26 6.67 7.98 8.49
C MET A 26 5.45 8.52 9.24
N PRO A 27 4.35 7.72 9.33
CA PRO A 27 3.21 8.08 10.15
C PRO A 27 3.64 8.30 11.61
N PRO A 28 2.96 9.18 12.35
CA PRO A 28 3.25 9.38 13.76
C PRO A 28 3.07 8.06 14.54
N ARG A 29 3.91 7.85 15.56
CA ARG A 29 3.74 6.72 16.48
C ARG A 29 2.54 7.00 17.39
N MET A 30 1.66 6.01 17.52
CA MET A 30 0.57 6.03 18.48
C MET A 30 1.02 5.33 19.77
N GLY A 31 1.55 6.11 20.72
CA GLY A 31 2.08 5.60 21.99
C GLY A 31 3.40 4.83 21.84
N GLU A 32 3.65 3.89 22.76
CA GLU A 32 4.88 3.07 22.77
C GLU A 32 4.81 1.83 21.84
N GLY A 33 3.70 1.66 21.13
CA GLY A 33 3.50 0.52 20.23
C GLY A 33 4.41 0.55 18.99
N PRO A 34 4.55 -0.60 18.30
CA PRO A 34 5.29 -0.66 17.03
C PRO A 34 4.64 0.28 16.00
N LEU A 35 5.46 0.81 15.09
CA LEU A 35 4.95 1.54 13.92
C LEU A 35 4.00 0.61 13.16
N ARG A 36 2.79 1.11 12.87
CA ARG A 36 1.81 0.41 12.06
C ARG A 36 1.58 1.22 10.81
N ASN A 37 1.81 0.59 9.66
CA ASN A 37 1.45 1.16 8.38
C ASN A 37 0.64 0.14 7.59
N ILE A 38 -0.25 0.64 6.74
CA ILE A 38 -1.01 -0.21 5.84
C ILE A 38 -0.11 -0.50 4.65
N VAL A 39 0.16 -1.79 4.41
CA VAL A 39 0.85 -2.26 3.23
C VAL A 39 -0.14 -2.94 2.30
N GLN A 40 -0.18 -2.47 1.06
CA GLN A 40 -0.90 -3.10 -0.02
C GLN A 40 0.12 -3.59 -1.05
N VAL A 41 0.07 -4.88 -1.36
CA VAL A 41 0.94 -5.50 -2.35
C VAL A 41 0.09 -5.89 -3.55
N TYR A 42 0.52 -5.47 -4.73
CA TYR A 42 -0.07 -5.90 -5.99
C TYR A 42 0.83 -6.95 -6.63
N GLY A 43 0.22 -7.98 -7.19
CA GLY A 43 0.90 -9.03 -7.94
C GLY A 43 0.21 -9.26 -9.27
N TYR A 44 0.97 -9.74 -10.23
CA TYR A 44 0.41 -10.19 -11.51
C TYR A 44 0.08 -11.68 -11.44
N CYS A 45 -0.99 -12.06 -12.12
CA CYS A 45 -1.37 -13.45 -12.30
C CYS A 45 -1.65 -13.73 -13.77
N ILE A 46 -1.40 -14.98 -14.20
CA ILE A 46 -1.78 -15.46 -15.52
C ILE A 46 -3.19 -16.05 -15.39
N SER A 47 -4.12 -15.57 -16.22
CA SER A 47 -5.48 -16.11 -16.26
C SER A 47 -5.46 -17.61 -16.58
N ALA A 48 -6.31 -18.39 -15.91
CA ALA A 48 -6.51 -19.81 -16.21
C ALA A 48 -7.02 -20.06 -17.65
N GLN A 49 -7.54 -19.03 -18.33
CA GLN A 49 -8.02 -19.10 -19.70
C GLN A 49 -6.96 -18.69 -20.74
N CYS A 50 -5.75 -18.33 -20.30
CA CYS A 50 -4.68 -17.90 -21.19
C CYS A 50 -4.28 -19.03 -22.15
N GLN A 51 -4.32 -18.75 -23.45
CA GLN A 51 -3.99 -19.72 -24.49
C GLN A 51 -2.48 -19.86 -24.69
N ASP A 52 -1.71 -18.83 -24.31
CA ASP A 52 -0.24 -18.81 -24.43
C ASP A 52 0.40 -18.44 -23.08
N VAL A 53 0.39 -19.41 -22.18
CA VAL A 53 0.93 -19.26 -20.81
C VAL A 53 2.43 -18.97 -20.84
N GLN A 54 3.16 -19.49 -21.83
CA GLN A 54 4.61 -19.30 -21.92
C GLN A 54 4.95 -17.86 -22.28
N LEU A 55 4.27 -17.27 -23.27
CA LEU A 55 4.44 -15.86 -23.61
C LEU A 55 4.02 -14.95 -22.45
N ALA A 56 2.88 -15.26 -21.80
CA ALA A 56 2.42 -14.50 -20.64
C ALA A 56 3.46 -14.55 -19.50
N TRP A 57 4.04 -15.73 -19.24
CA TRP A 57 5.09 -15.89 -18.25
C TRP A 57 6.36 -15.10 -18.60
N ALA A 58 6.82 -15.18 -19.85
CA ALA A 58 7.98 -14.42 -20.32
C ALA A 58 7.75 -12.90 -20.15
N PHE A 59 6.55 -12.42 -20.46
CA PHE A 59 6.17 -11.02 -20.24
C PHE A 59 6.20 -10.62 -18.76
N LEU A 60 5.69 -11.47 -17.86
CA LEU A 60 5.77 -11.19 -16.42
C LEU A 60 7.22 -11.15 -15.91
N GLN A 61 8.08 -12.03 -16.43
CA GLN A 61 9.51 -12.00 -16.11
C GLN A 61 10.18 -10.72 -16.61
N GLU A 62 9.81 -10.24 -17.79
CA GLU A 62 10.31 -8.97 -18.35
C GLU A 62 9.92 -7.78 -17.46
N LEU A 63 8.67 -7.71 -16.99
CA LEU A 63 8.20 -6.63 -16.11
C LEU A 63 8.73 -6.71 -14.68
N ALA A 64 8.86 -7.91 -14.12
CA ALA A 64 9.24 -8.10 -12.73
C ALA A 64 10.76 -8.03 -12.48
N SER A 65 11.56 -8.19 -13.53
CA SER A 65 13.03 -8.20 -13.42
C SER A 65 13.59 -6.78 -13.40
N PRO A 66 14.37 -6.37 -12.37
CA PRO A 66 15.04 -5.08 -12.38
C PRO A 66 16.19 -4.99 -13.40
N HIS A 67 16.52 -6.11 -14.07
CA HIS A 67 17.60 -6.16 -15.05
C HIS A 67 17.14 -5.80 -16.46
N THR A 68 15.84 -5.72 -16.71
CA THR A 68 15.27 -5.31 -18.00
C THR A 68 14.99 -3.81 -18.02
N GLU A 69 14.85 -3.23 -19.20
CA GLU A 69 14.45 -1.82 -19.32
C GLU A 69 13.03 -1.61 -18.79
N SER A 70 12.10 -2.48 -19.18
CA SER A 70 10.70 -2.39 -18.74
C SER A 70 10.54 -2.54 -17.23
N GLY A 71 11.27 -3.47 -16.59
CA GLY A 71 11.20 -3.64 -15.14
C GLY A 71 11.85 -2.49 -14.38
N ARG A 72 12.92 -1.87 -14.91
CA ARG A 72 13.49 -0.64 -14.33
C ARG A 72 12.51 0.53 -14.40
N GLU A 73 11.88 0.76 -15.55
CA GLU A 73 10.87 1.82 -15.67
C GLU A 73 9.66 1.52 -14.78
N TRP A 74 9.19 0.27 -14.75
CA TRP A 74 8.10 -0.15 -13.86
C TRP A 74 8.42 0.13 -12.38
N ALA A 75 9.65 -0.14 -11.98
CA ALA A 75 10.15 0.14 -10.64
C ALA A 75 10.29 1.65 -10.32
N LYS A 76 10.19 2.58 -11.27
CA LYS A 76 10.11 4.01 -10.96
C LYS A 76 8.69 4.48 -10.60
N HIS A 77 7.69 3.71 -11.03
CA HIS A 77 6.28 4.06 -10.84
C HIS A 77 5.64 3.36 -9.63
N ASN A 78 6.30 2.32 -9.09
CA ASN A 78 5.78 1.52 -8.00
C ASN A 78 6.86 1.33 -6.94
N LEU A 79 6.46 1.28 -5.66
CA LEU A 79 7.39 0.98 -4.59
C LEU A 79 8.05 -0.38 -4.83
N ALA A 80 9.38 -0.41 -4.75
CA ALA A 80 10.13 -1.64 -4.96
C ALA A 80 9.77 -2.71 -3.91
N ALA A 81 9.43 -3.91 -4.36
CA ALA A 81 9.07 -5.04 -3.49
C ALA A 81 10.28 -5.87 -3.02
N SER A 82 11.49 -5.55 -3.48
CA SER A 82 12.74 -6.21 -3.05
C SER A 82 13.88 -5.20 -2.93
N ARG A 83 14.89 -5.53 -2.10
CA ARG A 83 16.08 -4.70 -1.92
C ARG A 83 16.82 -4.47 -3.23
N THR A 84 17.02 -5.53 -4.02
CA THR A 84 17.69 -5.44 -5.33
C THR A 84 16.96 -4.50 -6.29
N VAL A 85 15.63 -4.54 -6.35
CA VAL A 85 14.85 -3.61 -7.18
C VAL A 85 14.98 -2.18 -6.65
N ALA A 86 14.96 -1.98 -5.33
CA ALA A 86 15.09 -0.66 -4.72
C ALA A 86 16.47 -0.02 -4.96
N GLU A 87 17.53 -0.83 -4.93
CA GLU A 87 18.90 -0.46 -5.27
C GLU A 87 19.00 -0.05 -6.75
N ILE A 88 18.58 -0.94 -7.67
CA ILE A 88 18.73 -0.72 -9.12
C ILE A 88 17.86 0.43 -9.63
N SER A 89 16.68 0.64 -9.05
CA SER A 89 15.80 1.76 -9.40
C SER A 89 16.19 3.09 -8.76
N GLY A 90 17.17 3.09 -7.83
CA GLY A 90 17.59 4.28 -7.08
C GLY A 90 16.63 4.71 -5.96
N GLN A 91 15.51 4.00 -5.76
CA GLN A 91 14.56 4.29 -4.68
C GLN A 91 15.18 4.20 -3.29
N GLN A 92 16.19 3.34 -3.10
CA GLN A 92 16.86 3.20 -1.81
C GLN A 92 17.50 4.52 -1.34
N SER A 93 18.03 5.31 -2.28
CA SER A 93 18.65 6.62 -2.01
C SER A 93 17.70 7.80 -2.15
N ASP A 94 16.48 7.61 -2.67
CA ASP A 94 15.54 8.70 -2.87
C ASP A 94 14.86 9.05 -1.53
N PRO A 95 15.00 10.30 -1.02
CA PRO A 95 14.41 10.72 0.25
C PRO A 95 12.88 10.64 0.26
N LEU A 96 12.20 10.67 -0.90
CA LEU A 96 10.75 10.50 -1.00
C LEU A 96 10.31 9.03 -0.89
N TYR A 97 11.17 8.08 -1.27
CA TYR A 97 10.87 6.65 -1.23
C TYR A 97 11.38 5.96 0.04
N SER A 98 12.49 6.43 0.62
CA SER A 98 13.12 5.80 1.79
C SER A 98 12.18 5.60 3.00
N PRO A 99 11.22 6.51 3.32
CA PRO A 99 10.27 6.24 4.40
C PRO A 99 9.38 5.04 4.11
N PHE A 100 8.89 4.90 2.86
CA PHE A 100 8.06 3.77 2.47
C PHE A 100 8.84 2.46 2.49
N LEU A 101 10.07 2.45 1.98
CA LEU A 101 10.92 1.25 2.02
C LEU A 101 11.22 0.81 3.47
N LYS A 102 11.51 1.77 4.35
CA LYS A 102 11.69 1.49 5.78
C LYS A 102 10.42 0.94 6.43
N SER A 103 9.25 1.46 6.03
CA SER A 103 7.97 0.95 6.52
C SER A 103 7.73 -0.53 6.20
N LEU A 104 8.35 -1.06 5.13
CA LEU A 104 8.22 -2.48 4.78
C LEU A 104 8.96 -3.39 5.78
N GLU A 105 9.99 -2.89 6.48
CA GLU A 105 10.74 -3.66 7.49
C GLU A 105 9.86 -3.99 8.71
N ASP A 106 8.93 -3.10 9.04
CA ASP A 106 8.00 -3.24 10.15
C ASP A 106 6.65 -3.86 9.72
N ALA A 107 6.46 -4.17 8.43
CA ALA A 107 5.21 -4.69 7.92
C ALA A 107 4.99 -6.14 8.36
N ARG A 108 3.99 -6.38 9.22
CA ARG A 108 3.77 -7.71 9.82
C ARG A 108 2.73 -8.57 9.11
N GLN A 109 1.78 -7.99 8.37
CA GLN A 109 0.84 -8.70 7.50
C GLN A 109 0.03 -7.68 6.69
N GLY A 110 -0.31 -7.99 5.44
CA GLY A 110 -1.19 -7.13 4.64
C GLY A 110 -2.58 -7.05 5.27
N ALA A 111 -3.19 -5.86 5.26
CA ALA A 111 -4.57 -5.67 5.74
C ALA A 111 -5.64 -6.34 4.84
N PHE A 112 -5.20 -7.15 3.85
CA PHE A 112 -5.97 -7.68 2.72
C PHE A 112 -5.86 -9.22 2.53
N ASP A 113 -5.70 -9.99 3.60
CA ASP A 113 -5.95 -11.45 3.62
C ASP A 113 -7.45 -11.79 3.33
N VAL A 114 -7.80 -13.02 2.96
CA VAL A 114 -9.20 -13.44 2.71
C VAL A 114 -10.11 -13.19 3.93
N SER A 115 -9.55 -13.27 5.14
CA SER A 115 -10.18 -12.86 6.41
C SER A 115 -10.52 -11.36 6.49
N SER A 116 -9.86 -10.54 5.68
CA SER A 116 -9.94 -9.08 5.66
C SER A 116 -10.68 -8.47 4.47
N LEU A 117 -11.21 -9.28 3.53
CA LEU A 117 -12.29 -8.80 2.64
C LEU A 117 -13.53 -8.37 3.44
N LYS A 118 -13.73 -8.95 4.62
CA LYS A 118 -14.71 -8.47 5.60
C LYS A 118 -14.30 -7.07 6.12
N LEU A 119 -13.04 -6.89 6.51
CA LEU A 119 -12.49 -5.60 6.94
C LEU A 119 -12.55 -4.55 5.83
N TRP A 120 -12.45 -4.93 4.55
CA TRP A 120 -12.63 -4.04 3.41
C TRP A 120 -14.06 -3.53 3.28
N ARG A 121 -15.08 -4.39 3.50
CA ARG A 121 -16.48 -3.95 3.58
C ARG A 121 -16.67 -2.96 4.73
N PHE A 122 -16.10 -3.25 5.90
CA PHE A 122 -16.11 -2.34 7.05
C PHE A 122 -15.45 -0.98 6.72
N TRP A 123 -14.22 -1.00 6.17
CA TRP A 123 -13.49 0.21 5.82
C TRP A 123 -14.21 1.05 4.77
N ASN A 124 -14.68 0.45 3.68
CA ASN A 124 -15.33 1.21 2.60
C ASN A 124 -16.74 1.66 2.98
N ASN A 125 -17.59 0.79 3.53
CA ASN A 125 -19.01 1.11 3.71
C ASN A 125 -19.31 1.76 5.06
N ASP A 126 -18.73 1.28 6.16
CA ASP A 126 -19.07 1.79 7.50
C ASP A 126 -18.19 2.98 7.92
N VAL A 127 -16.90 2.98 7.55
CA VAL A 127 -15.98 4.06 7.92
C VAL A 127 -15.98 5.16 6.86
N PHE A 128 -15.67 4.84 5.61
CA PHE A 128 -15.48 5.89 4.60
C PHE A 128 -16.80 6.55 4.19
N GLN A 129 -17.85 5.77 3.89
CA GLN A 129 -19.13 6.30 3.41
C GLN A 129 -20.02 6.88 4.53
N GLU A 130 -20.07 6.26 5.70
CA GLU A 130 -20.97 6.69 6.78
C GLU A 130 -20.29 7.61 7.81
N TRP A 131 -18.97 7.52 8.05
CA TRP A 131 -18.28 8.28 9.10
C TRP A 131 -17.74 9.63 8.61
N ILE A 132 -17.18 9.67 7.39
CA ILE A 132 -16.57 10.89 6.83
C ILE A 132 -17.62 11.80 6.18
N PHE A 133 -18.66 11.22 5.55
CA PHE A 133 -19.67 12.00 4.80
C PHE A 133 -20.94 12.33 5.59
N ARG A 134 -21.21 11.69 6.73
CA ARG A 134 -22.37 12.03 7.57
C ARG A 134 -21.91 12.61 8.91
N GLU A 135 -22.09 13.91 9.05
CA GLU A 135 -22.00 14.65 10.32
C GLU A 135 -22.72 13.88 11.44
N SER A 136 -21.99 13.15 12.27
CA SER A 136 -22.65 12.48 13.38
C SER A 136 -21.72 12.22 14.56
N ARG A 137 -22.22 12.68 15.71
CA ARG A 137 -21.71 12.44 17.07
C ARG A 137 -21.84 10.95 17.42
N ILE A 138 -21.13 10.09 16.69
CA ILE A 138 -21.22 8.64 16.86
C ILE A 138 -20.43 8.23 18.09
N ASN A 139 -21.06 7.41 18.94
CA ASN A 139 -20.37 6.68 20.00
C ASN A 139 -19.50 5.59 19.36
N VAL A 140 -18.22 5.92 19.16
CA VAL A 140 -17.22 5.05 18.52
C VAL A 140 -17.11 3.71 19.22
N GLU A 141 -17.22 3.70 20.55
CA GLU A 141 -17.08 2.49 21.35
C GLU A 141 -18.22 1.49 21.09
N GLU A 142 -19.47 1.95 21.10
CA GLU A 142 -20.64 1.09 20.87
C GLU A 142 -20.59 0.43 19.50
N ARG A 143 -20.19 1.19 18.48
CA ARG A 143 -20.07 0.69 17.10
C ARG A 143 -18.94 -0.33 16.99
N LEU A 144 -17.75 -0.05 17.54
CA LEU A 144 -16.63 -1.01 17.58
C LEU A 144 -17.02 -2.32 18.29
N ARG A 145 -17.79 -2.23 19.39
CA ARG A 145 -18.32 -3.41 20.09
C ARG A 145 -19.32 -4.22 19.26
N ARG A 146 -20.13 -3.57 18.42
CA ARG A 146 -21.05 -4.28 17.52
C ARG A 146 -20.28 -5.02 16.43
N ILE A 147 -19.31 -4.35 15.81
CA ILE A 147 -18.44 -4.94 14.79
C ILE A 147 -17.68 -6.14 15.36
N ALA A 148 -17.06 -6.00 16.55
CA ALA A 148 -16.34 -7.11 17.18
C ALA A 148 -17.22 -8.37 17.38
N ARG A 149 -18.52 -8.19 17.66
CA ARG A 149 -19.48 -9.30 17.78
C ARG A 149 -19.77 -9.95 16.42
N GLU A 150 -20.07 -9.16 15.40
CA GLU A 150 -20.32 -9.65 14.03
C GLU A 150 -19.14 -10.46 13.47
N TYR A 151 -17.90 -10.12 13.87
CA TYR A 151 -16.69 -10.84 13.45
C TYR A 151 -16.39 -12.10 14.28
N ASN A 152 -16.74 -12.13 15.56
CA ASN A 152 -16.54 -13.31 16.41
C ASN A 152 -17.57 -14.43 16.17
N ASP A 153 -18.75 -14.09 15.64
CA ASP A 153 -19.87 -15.04 15.48
C ASP A 153 -19.94 -15.72 14.10
N THR A 154 -18.91 -15.58 13.24
CA THR A 154 -18.87 -16.32 11.97
C THR A 154 -17.88 -17.49 12.07
N PRO A 155 -18.32 -18.76 11.84
CA PRO A 155 -17.44 -19.92 11.85
C PRO A 155 -16.35 -19.88 10.77
#